data_AF-A0A1U7UZF0-F1
#
_entry.id   AF-A0A1U7UZF0-F1
#
_cell.length_a   1.000
_cell.length_b   1.000
_cell.length_c   1.000
_cell.angle_alpha   90.00
_cell.angle_beta   90.00
_cell.angle_gamma   90.00
#
_symmetry.space_group_name_H-M   'P 1'
#
loop_
_entity.id
_entity.type
_entity.pdbx_description
1 polymer ?
#
loop_
_entity_poly.entity_id
_entity_poly.type
_entity_poly.pdbx_seq_one_letter_code
_entity_poly.pdbx_strand_id
1 'polypeptide(L)'
;MCPICSKIYQSDTSKESIDDEDRISNLPGNVIDCILGKMPLRDAVRTSILSKKWRFYYLAIPQLVFDDQFCKEVNDFVAKKNHGIFSMFELNYQFNEIVTKYLMLHPRRIETFQVCFPRYLTSTMVPDGGSAVIDVNKWILYLSGRNINKLTLIYTGVLNYRHKLPSYFFSCLDLTFLKLQNFVILPPPKFKGFLNLYQLKLIRVDFANNCFESFLSGCPVLERLSLRRCSGVRHFNISGSKLKRLHIKAFDNFESISLENAPNLTEVTVTLERLVIGLEGGKLISDLVKLVGSLPKLKILCLKWKVSAGLYCY
;
A
#
# COMPACT_ATOMS: atom_id res chain seq x y z
N MET A 1 81.23 17.28 8.08
CA MET A 1 81.16 17.37 9.56
C MET A 1 80.28 18.56 9.90
N CYS A 2 79.01 18.31 10.27
CA CYS A 2 78.41 18.48 11.62
C CYS A 2 78.07 19.97 11.92
N PRO A 3 76.97 20.35 12.60
CA PRO A 3 76.32 19.57 13.66
C PRO A 3 74.82 19.84 13.92
N ILE A 4 73.92 18.92 13.54
CA ILE A 4 72.80 18.48 14.40
C ILE A 4 72.52 16.98 14.11
N CYS A 5 73.57 16.16 14.11
CA CYS A 5 73.39 14.71 14.15
C CYS A 5 72.78 14.33 15.51
N SER A 6 71.69 13.55 15.44
CA SER A 6 71.50 12.33 16.21
C SER A 6 71.43 12.40 17.74
N LYS A 7 70.41 11.69 18.25
CA LYS A 7 70.25 11.13 19.59
C LYS A 7 69.52 12.01 20.59
N ILE A 8 68.19 11.84 20.64
CA ILE A 8 67.52 11.40 21.88
C ILE A 8 66.43 10.40 21.48
N TYR A 9 66.75 9.12 21.70
CA TYR A 9 65.86 8.00 22.00
C TYR A 9 65.01 7.38 20.88
N GLN A 10 65.52 6.24 20.40
CA GLN A 10 64.71 5.02 20.31
C GLN A 10 63.86 4.89 21.58
N SER A 11 62.54 4.84 21.43
CA SER A 11 61.71 3.96 22.23
C SER A 11 60.91 3.10 21.26
N ASP A 12 61.08 1.80 21.42
CA ASP A 12 60.19 0.78 20.91
C ASP A 12 58.73 1.20 21.08
N THR A 13 58.06 1.33 19.95
CA THR A 13 56.71 0.80 19.83
C THR A 13 56.63 0.28 18.41
N SER A 14 56.66 -1.04 18.28
CA SER A 14 55.90 -1.73 17.25
C SER A 14 54.46 -1.22 17.33
N LYS A 15 54.18 -0.08 16.70
CA LYS A 15 52.83 0.25 16.29
C LYS A 15 52.54 -0.73 15.18
N GLU A 16 52.01 -1.89 15.56
CA GLU A 16 51.05 -2.59 14.71
C GLU A 16 50.16 -1.48 14.16
N SER A 17 50.31 -1.20 12.86
CA SER A 17 49.23 -0.59 12.13
C SER A 17 48.09 -1.58 12.31
N ILE A 18 47.21 -1.31 13.28
CA ILE A 18 45.86 -1.84 13.23
C ILE A 18 45.37 -1.28 11.90
N ASP A 19 45.52 -2.10 10.86
CA ASP A 19 44.88 -1.91 9.59
C ASP A 19 43.41 -1.86 10.00
N ASP A 20 42.88 -0.64 10.09
CA ASP A 20 41.48 -0.38 10.35
C ASP A 20 40.80 -0.78 9.04
N GLU A 21 40.79 -2.10 8.79
CA GLU A 21 40.25 -2.71 7.59
C GLU A 21 38.85 -2.12 7.46
N ASP A 22 38.57 -1.45 6.34
CA ASP A 22 37.27 -0.86 6.10
C ASP A 22 36.25 -1.99 5.82
N ARG A 23 35.84 -2.64 6.91
CA ARG A 23 34.96 -3.81 6.91
C ARG A 23 33.59 -3.46 6.36
N ILE A 24 33.15 -2.21 6.51
CA ILE A 24 31.84 -1.75 6.03
C ILE A 24 31.86 -1.57 4.50
N SER A 25 32.89 -0.95 3.94
CA SER A 25 33.02 -0.81 2.47
C SER A 25 33.39 -2.12 1.77
N ASN A 26 33.92 -3.11 2.49
CA ASN A 26 34.32 -4.40 1.93
C ASN A 26 33.25 -5.49 2.06
N LEU A 27 32.06 -5.17 2.56
CA LEU A 27 30.94 -6.11 2.61
C LEU A 27 30.54 -6.59 1.20
N PRO A 28 30.33 -7.89 1.00
CA PRO A 28 29.77 -8.43 -0.24
C PRO A 28 28.38 -7.86 -0.56
N GLY A 29 28.09 -7.63 -1.84
CA GLY A 29 26.84 -6.99 -2.28
C GLY A 29 25.57 -7.72 -1.80
N ASN A 30 25.58 -9.05 -1.75
CA ASN A 30 24.45 -9.85 -1.23
C ASN A 30 24.20 -9.61 0.27
N VAL A 31 25.24 -9.32 1.05
CA VAL A 31 25.11 -8.98 2.47
C VAL A 31 24.53 -7.58 2.62
N ILE A 32 24.99 -6.62 1.81
CA ILE A 32 24.45 -5.26 1.77
C ILE A 32 22.95 -5.30 1.40
N ASP A 33 22.59 -6.04 0.35
CA ASP A 33 21.20 -6.23 -0.07
C ASP A 33 20.33 -6.82 1.06
N CYS A 34 20.87 -7.76 1.84
CA CYS A 34 20.20 -8.35 3.00
C CYS A 34 20.04 -7.35 4.17
N ILE A 35 21.05 -6.52 4.45
CA ILE A 35 20.99 -5.47 5.48
C ILE A 35 19.93 -4.44 5.07
N LEU A 36 20.06 -3.87 3.87
CA LEU A 36 19.18 -2.82 3.38
C LEU A 36 17.73 -3.30 3.21
N GLY A 37 17.53 -4.56 2.79
CA GLY A 37 16.21 -5.17 2.66
C GLY A 37 15.47 -5.36 3.99
N LYS A 38 16.15 -5.24 5.14
CA LYS A 38 15.56 -5.32 6.48
C LYS A 38 15.30 -3.95 7.12
N MET A 39 15.67 -2.87 6.46
CA MET A 39 15.56 -1.51 6.99
C MET A 39 14.43 -0.73 6.32
N PRO A 40 13.76 0.19 7.05
CA PRO A 40 12.91 1.19 6.43
C PRO A 40 13.69 1.99 5.38
N LEU A 41 13.02 2.41 4.31
CA LEU A 41 13.65 3.11 3.18
C LEU A 41 14.51 4.29 3.65
N ARG A 42 14.05 5.08 4.62
CA ARG A 42 14.80 6.21 5.15
C ARG A 42 16.10 5.81 5.84
N ASP A 43 16.09 4.75 6.62
CA ASP A 43 17.31 4.27 7.29
C ASP A 43 18.26 3.64 6.28
N ALA A 44 17.74 2.94 5.27
CA ALA A 44 18.55 2.49 4.14
C ALA A 44 19.22 3.67 3.41
N VAL A 45 18.50 4.77 3.19
CA VAL A 45 19.07 6.00 2.60
C VAL A 45 20.12 6.63 3.50
N ARG A 46 19.95 6.61 4.82
CA ARG A 46 20.96 7.10 5.76
C ARG A 46 22.27 6.31 5.69
N THR A 47 22.25 5.04 5.29
CA THR A 47 23.50 4.30 5.08
C THR A 47 24.36 4.88 3.96
N SER A 48 23.81 5.74 3.09
CA SER A 48 24.56 6.39 1.99
C SER A 48 25.73 7.27 2.46
N ILE A 49 25.77 7.67 3.74
CA ILE A 49 26.87 8.45 4.31
C ILE A 49 28.00 7.57 4.87
N LEU A 50 27.81 6.25 4.97
CA LEU A 50 28.79 5.34 5.57
C LEU A 50 30.07 5.27 4.72
N SER A 51 29.94 5.21 3.39
CA SER A 51 31.09 5.31 2.49
C SER A 51 30.68 5.62 1.05
N LYS A 52 31.66 5.92 0.18
CA LYS A 52 31.42 6.16 -1.26
C LYS A 52 30.74 4.97 -1.94
N LYS A 53 31.03 3.72 -1.53
CA LYS A 53 30.38 2.52 -2.07
C LYS A 53 28.91 2.44 -1.63
N TRP A 54 28.60 2.84 -0.40
CA TRP A 54 27.25 2.81 0.15
C TRP A 54 26.31 3.87 -0.42
N ARG A 55 26.85 4.91 -1.03
CA ARG A 55 26.12 6.09 -1.52
C ARG A 55 24.89 5.75 -2.38
N PHE A 56 24.91 4.65 -3.14
CA PHE A 56 23.84 4.30 -4.08
C PHE A 56 23.18 2.93 -3.85
N TYR A 57 23.61 2.13 -2.87
CA TYR A 57 23.03 0.79 -2.67
C TYR A 57 21.55 0.83 -2.30
N TYR A 58 21.09 1.89 -1.62
CA TYR A 58 19.65 2.04 -1.32
C TYR A 58 18.78 2.09 -2.58
N LEU A 59 19.32 2.52 -3.72
CA LEU A 59 18.60 2.52 -5.00
C LEU A 59 18.38 1.12 -5.53
N ALA A 60 19.07 0.09 -5.03
CA ALA A 60 18.93 -1.29 -5.50
C ALA A 60 17.88 -2.11 -4.72
N ILE A 61 17.22 -1.51 -3.72
CA ILE A 61 16.25 -2.19 -2.85
C ILE A 61 14.93 -2.45 -3.61
N PRO A 62 14.50 -3.71 -3.80
CA PRO A 62 13.30 -4.04 -4.59
C PRO A 62 11.97 -3.63 -3.93
N GLN A 63 12.04 -3.12 -2.70
CA GLN A 63 10.90 -2.74 -1.87
C GLN A 63 10.92 -1.24 -1.61
N LEU A 64 10.04 -0.50 -2.30
CA LEU A 64 9.85 0.93 -2.12
C LEU A 64 8.58 1.17 -1.29
N VAL A 65 8.77 1.50 -0.01
CA VAL A 65 7.68 1.70 0.96
C VAL A 65 7.66 3.14 1.44
N PHE A 66 6.65 3.88 0.99
CA PHE A 66 6.33 5.26 1.39
C PHE A 66 5.03 5.24 2.19
N ASP A 67 5.09 4.75 3.43
CA ASP A 67 3.93 4.55 4.30
C ASP A 67 3.55 5.80 5.13
N ASP A 68 2.57 5.66 6.01
CA ASP A 68 2.12 6.76 6.88
C ASP A 68 3.25 7.30 7.78
N GLN A 69 4.23 6.46 8.12
CA GLN A 69 5.38 6.89 8.93
C GLN A 69 6.33 7.74 8.10
N PHE A 70 6.66 7.31 6.88
CA PHE A 70 7.44 8.13 5.94
C PHE A 70 6.77 9.49 5.70
N CYS A 71 5.45 9.51 5.53
CA CYS A 71 4.69 10.75 5.38
C CYS A 71 4.79 11.70 6.57
N LYS A 72 4.77 11.18 7.80
CA LYS A 72 5.00 11.96 9.02
C LYS A 72 6.41 12.53 9.06
N GLU A 73 7.42 11.75 8.69
CA GLU A 73 8.81 12.21 8.67
C GLU A 73 9.03 13.35 7.66
N VAL A 74 8.43 13.25 6.47
CA VAL A 74 8.43 14.35 5.49
C VAL A 74 7.71 15.58 6.05
N ASN A 75 6.58 15.38 6.71
CA ASN A 75 5.85 16.45 7.41
C ASN A 75 6.71 17.17 8.45
N ASP A 76 7.33 16.42 9.35
CA ASP A 76 8.18 16.94 10.41
C ASP A 76 9.40 17.68 9.85
N PHE A 77 9.97 17.20 8.74
CA PHE A 77 11.09 17.86 8.06
C PHE A 77 10.70 19.23 7.49
N VAL A 78 9.56 19.34 6.81
CA VAL A 78 9.10 20.63 6.27
C VAL A 78 8.62 21.56 7.39
N ALA A 79 7.93 21.03 8.40
CA ALA A 79 7.46 21.81 9.55
C ALA A 79 8.63 22.43 10.35
N LYS A 80 9.78 21.76 10.42
CA LYS A 80 11.01 22.32 11.00
C LYS A 80 11.63 23.44 10.16
N LYS A 81 11.38 23.46 8.85
CA LYS A 81 11.89 24.50 7.94
C LYS A 81 10.98 25.73 7.84
N ASN A 82 9.66 25.57 8.01
CA ASN A 82 8.66 26.63 7.75
C ASN A 82 7.46 26.55 8.72
N HIS A 83 6.95 27.71 9.19
CA HIS A 83 5.81 27.83 10.12
C HIS A 83 4.47 28.28 9.48
N GLY A 84 4.31 28.29 8.14
CA GLY A 84 3.14 28.90 7.46
C GLY A 84 2.33 27.98 6.53
N ILE A 85 1.20 28.47 5.99
CA ILE A 85 0.28 27.79 5.05
C ILE A 85 0.97 27.31 3.76
N PHE A 86 2.04 27.98 3.30
CA PHE A 86 2.89 27.54 2.19
C PHE A 86 3.52 26.15 2.42
N SER A 87 3.55 25.66 3.67
CA SER A 87 4.06 24.34 4.02
C SER A 87 3.33 23.19 3.32
N MET A 88 2.03 23.31 3.02
CA MET A 88 1.27 22.18 2.48
C MET A 88 1.53 21.91 0.99
N PHE A 89 1.70 22.97 0.19
CA PHE A 89 2.14 22.83 -1.21
C PHE A 89 3.59 22.38 -1.29
N GLU A 90 4.46 22.91 -0.43
CA GLU A 90 5.86 22.46 -0.31
C GLU A 90 5.93 20.98 0.08
N LEU A 91 5.10 20.54 1.03
CA LEU A 91 5.01 19.13 1.41
C LEU A 91 4.58 18.23 0.25
N ASN A 92 3.56 18.66 -0.50
CA ASN A 92 3.09 17.96 -1.69
C ASN A 92 4.20 17.84 -2.74
N TYR A 93 4.89 18.95 -3.01
CA TYR A 93 5.99 19.00 -3.96
C TYR A 93 7.14 18.10 -3.53
N GLN A 94 7.64 18.24 -2.30
CA GLN A 94 8.74 17.47 -1.73
C GLN A 94 8.43 15.96 -1.73
N PHE A 95 7.24 15.59 -1.28
CA PHE A 95 6.82 14.19 -1.30
C PHE A 95 6.81 13.64 -2.74
N ASN A 96 6.21 14.39 -3.67
CA ASN A 96 6.10 14.00 -5.06
C ASN A 96 7.47 13.86 -5.74
N GLU A 97 8.37 14.83 -5.51
CA GLU A 97 9.76 14.81 -5.96
C GLU A 97 10.50 13.59 -5.43
N ILE A 98 10.44 13.34 -4.11
CA ILE A 98 11.17 12.21 -3.50
C ILE A 98 10.66 10.89 -4.08
N VAL A 99 9.34 10.65 -4.09
CA VAL A 99 8.79 9.39 -4.61
C VAL A 99 9.13 9.22 -6.10
N THR A 100 8.96 10.28 -6.90
CA THR A 100 9.26 10.23 -8.34
C THR A 100 10.74 9.96 -8.59
N LYS A 101 11.63 10.67 -7.90
CA LYS A 101 13.07 10.52 -8.06
C LYS A 101 13.54 9.11 -7.70
N TYR A 102 13.06 8.57 -6.58
CA TYR A 102 13.41 7.20 -6.18
C TYR A 102 12.90 6.18 -7.20
N LEU A 103 11.66 6.36 -7.66
CA LEU A 103 11.06 5.46 -8.64
C LEU A 103 11.82 5.48 -9.98
N MET A 104 12.15 6.68 -10.48
CA MET A 104 12.81 6.86 -11.78
C MET A 104 14.29 6.46 -11.76
N LEU A 105 14.99 6.69 -10.64
CA LEU A 105 16.39 6.30 -10.47
C LEU A 105 16.59 4.82 -10.10
N HIS A 106 15.50 4.10 -9.82
CA HIS A 106 15.58 2.69 -9.43
C HIS A 106 16.06 1.85 -10.63
N PRO A 107 17.26 1.24 -10.58
CA PRO A 107 17.86 0.57 -11.74
C PRO A 107 17.40 -0.88 -11.90
N ARG A 108 16.77 -1.46 -10.88
CA ARG A 108 16.35 -2.86 -10.82
C ARG A 108 14.83 -3.01 -10.95
N ARG A 109 14.35 -4.24 -10.88
CA ARG A 109 12.92 -4.54 -10.79
C ARG A 109 12.38 -4.15 -9.41
N ILE A 110 11.25 -3.46 -9.38
CA ILE A 110 10.52 -3.15 -8.14
C ILE A 110 9.51 -4.27 -7.91
N GLU A 111 9.71 -5.06 -6.86
CA GLU A 111 8.80 -6.14 -6.49
C GLU A 111 7.64 -5.62 -5.62
N THR A 112 7.94 -4.66 -4.74
CA THR A 112 6.97 -4.07 -3.82
C THR A 112 6.98 -2.56 -3.93
N PHE A 113 5.83 -1.98 -4.24
CA PHE A 113 5.61 -0.54 -4.19
C PHE A 113 4.42 -0.23 -3.29
N GLN A 114 4.66 0.59 -2.26
CA GLN A 114 3.63 1.09 -1.38
C GLN A 114 3.73 2.60 -1.29
N VAL A 115 2.60 3.29 -1.50
CA VAL A 115 2.49 4.72 -1.25
C VAL A 115 1.19 5.06 -0.52
N CYS A 116 1.35 5.78 0.58
CA CYS A 116 0.29 6.41 1.35
C CYS A 116 0.28 7.92 1.07
N PHE A 117 -0.90 8.47 0.76
CA PHE A 117 -1.11 9.91 0.63
C PHE A 117 -1.81 10.40 1.90
N PRO A 118 -1.13 11.13 2.78
CA PRO A 118 -1.70 11.62 4.03
C PRO A 118 -2.80 12.66 3.80
N ARG A 119 -3.77 12.71 4.73
CA ARG A 119 -5.00 13.54 4.63
C ARG A 119 -4.73 15.00 4.27
N TYR A 120 -3.70 15.60 4.86
CA TYR A 120 -3.34 16.99 4.63
C TYR A 120 -2.88 17.28 3.20
N LEU A 121 -2.31 16.30 2.49
CA LEU A 121 -1.87 16.47 1.09
C LEU A 121 -3.02 16.42 0.07
N THR A 122 -4.17 15.90 0.49
CA THR A 122 -5.33 15.62 -0.39
C THR A 122 -6.53 16.54 -0.14
N SER A 123 -6.46 17.40 0.87
CA SER A 123 -7.61 18.17 1.38
C SER A 123 -7.72 19.58 0.79
N THR A 124 -6.92 19.96 -0.22
CA THR A 124 -7.02 21.27 -0.85
C THR A 124 -8.27 21.31 -1.74
N MET A 125 -9.40 21.71 -1.15
CA MET A 125 -10.44 22.42 -1.88
C MET A 125 -9.81 23.76 -2.27
N VAL A 126 -9.32 23.88 -3.50
CA VAL A 126 -9.03 25.19 -4.07
C VAL A 126 -10.38 25.75 -4.53
N PRO A 127 -10.77 26.99 -4.12
CA PRO A 127 -12.03 27.62 -4.53
C PRO A 127 -12.22 27.65 -6.05
N ASP A 128 -11.13 27.64 -6.82
CA ASP A 128 -11.11 27.83 -8.27
C ASP A 128 -10.88 26.53 -9.07
N GLY A 129 -11.25 25.37 -8.52
CA GLY A 129 -11.37 24.11 -9.28
C GLY A 129 -10.07 23.37 -9.63
N GLY A 130 -8.90 23.92 -9.33
CA GLY A 130 -7.61 23.25 -9.49
C GLY A 130 -7.16 22.53 -8.22
N SER A 131 -7.69 21.33 -7.93
CA SER A 131 -7.16 20.55 -6.81
C SER A 131 -5.78 20.00 -7.18
N ALA A 132 -4.72 20.40 -6.45
CA ALA A 132 -3.38 19.82 -6.54
C ALA A 132 -3.34 18.42 -5.88
N VAL A 133 -4.29 17.54 -6.23
CA VAL A 133 -4.24 16.14 -5.81
C VAL A 133 -2.98 15.55 -6.43
N ILE A 134 -2.11 14.97 -5.61
CA ILE A 134 -0.97 14.22 -6.13
C ILE A 134 -1.51 13.15 -7.07
N ASP A 135 -1.18 13.29 -8.35
CA ASP A 135 -1.57 12.33 -9.37
C ASP A 135 -0.60 11.14 -9.37
N VAL A 136 -1.09 10.00 -8.87
CA VAL A 136 -0.34 8.74 -8.82
C VAL A 136 -0.15 8.12 -10.21
N ASN A 137 -0.85 8.61 -11.22
CA ASN A 137 -0.84 8.09 -12.59
C ASN A 137 0.56 7.93 -13.16
N LYS A 138 1.45 8.91 -12.98
CA LYS A 138 2.84 8.80 -13.47
C LYS A 138 3.62 7.66 -12.82
N TRP A 139 3.36 7.34 -11.56
CA TRP A 139 4.00 6.22 -10.87
C TRP A 139 3.39 4.89 -11.30
N ILE A 140 2.07 4.83 -11.45
CA ILE A 140 1.40 3.65 -12.01
C ILE A 140 1.90 3.38 -13.44
N LEU A 141 2.08 4.41 -14.26
CA LEU A 141 2.59 4.29 -15.62
C LEU A 141 4.00 3.70 -15.63
N TYR A 142 4.87 4.17 -14.73
CA TYR A 142 6.22 3.61 -14.60
C TYR A 142 6.19 2.13 -14.19
N LEU A 143 5.32 1.76 -13.23
CA LEU A 143 5.20 0.40 -12.71
C LEU A 143 4.50 -0.56 -13.69
N SER A 144 3.66 -0.03 -14.57
CA SER A 144 2.91 -0.79 -15.57
C SER A 144 3.87 -1.61 -16.44
N GLY A 145 3.65 -2.93 -16.48
CA GLY A 145 4.45 -3.85 -17.29
C GLY A 145 5.85 -4.16 -16.74
N ARG A 146 6.20 -3.71 -15.52
CA ARG A 146 7.52 -3.98 -14.89
C ARG A 146 7.50 -5.11 -13.86
N ASN A 147 6.62 -6.08 -14.04
CA ASN A 147 6.49 -7.27 -13.20
C ASN A 147 6.40 -6.99 -11.68
N ILE A 148 5.69 -5.94 -11.28
CA ILE A 148 5.45 -5.65 -9.85
C ILE A 148 4.59 -6.74 -9.21
N ASN A 149 4.99 -7.21 -8.01
CA ASN A 149 4.31 -8.29 -7.31
C ASN A 149 3.36 -7.81 -6.20
N LYS A 150 3.71 -6.72 -5.51
CA LYS A 150 2.92 -6.18 -4.40
C LYS A 150 2.72 -4.69 -4.60
N LEU A 151 1.47 -4.28 -4.77
CA LEU A 151 1.11 -2.88 -4.99
C LEU A 151 0.14 -2.40 -3.92
N THR A 152 0.51 -1.34 -3.23
CA THR A 152 -0.34 -0.64 -2.26
C THR A 152 -0.46 0.82 -2.63
N LEU A 153 -1.67 1.27 -2.96
CA LEU A 153 -1.99 2.68 -3.22
C LEU A 153 -3.07 3.13 -2.24
N ILE A 154 -2.77 4.12 -1.40
CA ILE A 154 -3.68 4.54 -0.33
C ILE A 154 -3.83 6.05 -0.34
N TYR A 155 -4.98 6.56 -0.79
CA TYR A 155 -5.36 7.94 -0.47
C TYR A 155 -6.01 7.96 0.91
N THR A 156 -5.38 8.62 1.88
CA THR A 156 -5.99 8.86 3.21
C THR A 156 -6.71 10.21 3.19
N GLY A 157 -7.87 10.31 3.82
CA GLY A 157 -8.44 11.62 4.17
C GLY A 157 -9.44 12.27 3.22
N VAL A 158 -9.60 11.83 1.96
CA VAL A 158 -10.67 12.37 1.11
C VAL A 158 -11.95 11.56 1.28
N LEU A 159 -12.91 12.09 2.04
CA LEU A 159 -14.18 11.42 2.28
C LEU A 159 -15.08 11.39 1.03
N ASN A 160 -14.88 12.31 0.08
CA ASN A 160 -15.77 12.50 -1.07
C ASN A 160 -15.08 12.35 -2.44
N TYR A 161 -13.80 11.97 -2.48
CA TYR A 161 -13.09 11.77 -3.74
C TYR A 161 -12.55 10.34 -3.84
N ARG A 162 -12.69 9.77 -5.03
CA ARG A 162 -12.06 8.51 -5.42
C ARG A 162 -11.31 8.74 -6.70
N HIS A 163 -10.02 8.42 -6.70
CA HIS A 163 -9.19 8.57 -7.90
C HIS A 163 -9.53 7.46 -8.90
N LYS A 164 -9.74 7.81 -10.17
CA LYS A 164 -9.98 6.80 -11.21
C LYS A 164 -8.68 6.08 -11.54
N LEU A 165 -8.65 4.75 -11.44
CA LEU A 165 -7.48 4.02 -11.88
C LEU A 165 -7.31 4.13 -13.39
N PRO A 166 -6.10 4.45 -13.88
CA PRO A 166 -5.83 4.53 -15.30
C PRO A 166 -5.81 3.13 -15.94
N SER A 167 -6.10 3.02 -17.24
CA SER A 167 -6.20 1.74 -17.94
C SER A 167 -4.89 0.93 -17.93
N TYR A 168 -3.73 1.59 -17.95
CA TYR A 168 -2.43 0.92 -17.91
C TYR A 168 -2.12 0.30 -16.53
N PHE A 169 -2.85 0.64 -15.46
CA PHE A 169 -2.78 -0.10 -14.19
C PHE A 169 -3.02 -1.60 -14.39
N PHE A 170 -3.95 -1.94 -15.28
CA PHE A 170 -4.37 -3.33 -15.54
C PHE A 170 -3.31 -4.14 -16.30
N SER A 171 -2.19 -3.51 -16.71
CA SER A 171 -1.01 -4.19 -17.27
C SER A 171 -0.07 -4.76 -16.20
N CYS A 172 -0.31 -4.50 -14.91
CA CYS A 172 0.44 -5.08 -13.80
C CYS A 172 0.00 -6.55 -13.55
N LEU A 173 0.25 -7.45 -14.50
CA LEU A 173 -0.29 -8.82 -14.49
C LEU A 173 0.36 -9.77 -13.48
N ASP A 174 1.56 -9.44 -12.98
CA ASP A 174 2.32 -10.25 -12.01
C ASP A 174 1.94 -9.99 -10.53
N LEU A 175 0.90 -9.18 -10.31
CA LEU A 175 0.44 -8.84 -8.96
C LEU A 175 -0.01 -10.09 -8.21
N THR A 176 0.63 -10.32 -7.06
CA THR A 176 0.24 -11.30 -6.03
C THR A 176 -0.51 -10.65 -4.87
N PHE A 177 -0.28 -9.35 -4.65
CA PHE A 177 -0.93 -8.58 -3.60
C PHE A 177 -1.33 -7.22 -4.13
N LEU A 178 -2.59 -6.86 -3.91
CA LEU A 178 -3.13 -5.55 -4.25
C LEU A 178 -3.88 -4.96 -3.06
N LYS A 179 -3.47 -3.76 -2.63
CA LYS A 179 -4.20 -2.95 -1.66
C LYS A 179 -4.53 -1.59 -2.27
N LEU A 180 -5.81 -1.25 -2.32
CA LEU A 180 -6.28 0.05 -2.82
C LEU A 180 -7.16 0.72 -1.77
N GLN A 181 -6.98 2.03 -1.60
CA GLN A 181 -7.88 2.85 -0.81
C GLN A 181 -8.31 4.13 -1.53
N ASN A 182 -9.62 4.38 -1.60
CA ASN A 182 -10.25 5.52 -2.28
C ASN A 182 -9.96 5.58 -3.79
N PHE A 183 -10.23 4.49 -4.51
CA PHE A 183 -10.11 4.41 -5.97
C PHE A 183 -11.44 4.03 -6.64
N VAL A 184 -11.57 4.37 -7.92
CA VAL A 184 -12.59 3.80 -8.81
C VAL A 184 -11.92 2.76 -9.70
N ILE A 185 -12.44 1.53 -9.69
CA ILE A 185 -12.03 0.45 -10.57
C ILE A 185 -12.97 0.42 -11.78
N LEU A 186 -12.39 0.49 -12.97
CA LEU A 186 -13.05 0.29 -14.25
C LEU A 186 -12.10 -0.48 -15.18
N PRO A 187 -12.16 -1.82 -15.20
CA PRO A 187 -11.27 -2.61 -16.03
C PRO A 187 -11.57 -2.41 -17.52
N PRO A 188 -10.55 -2.30 -18.39
CA PRO A 188 -10.78 -2.22 -19.82
C PRO A 188 -11.33 -3.54 -20.38
N PRO A 189 -12.09 -3.54 -21.48
CA PRO A 189 -12.74 -4.75 -22.01
C PRO A 189 -11.79 -5.92 -22.32
N LYS A 190 -10.52 -5.62 -22.64
CA LYS A 190 -9.49 -6.64 -22.95
C LYS A 190 -8.83 -7.23 -21.69
N PHE A 191 -9.15 -6.72 -20.50
CA PHE A 191 -8.55 -7.19 -19.26
C PHE A 191 -9.06 -8.58 -18.90
N LYS A 192 -8.14 -9.54 -18.80
CA LYS A 192 -8.44 -10.94 -18.48
C LYS A 192 -8.38 -11.26 -16.99
N GLY A 193 -8.11 -10.27 -16.14
CA GLY A 193 -7.93 -10.47 -14.70
C GLY A 193 -6.47 -10.55 -14.25
N PHE A 194 -6.28 -10.57 -12.92
CA PHE A 194 -4.98 -10.74 -12.28
C PHE A 194 -4.78 -12.21 -11.90
N LEU A 195 -4.19 -12.99 -12.80
CA LEU A 195 -4.11 -14.45 -12.68
C LEU A 195 -3.27 -14.96 -11.50
N ASN A 196 -2.33 -14.13 -11.02
CA ASN A 196 -1.44 -14.45 -9.90
C ASN A 196 -1.89 -13.83 -8.57
N LEU A 197 -3.03 -13.13 -8.54
CA LEU A 197 -3.44 -12.35 -7.38
C LEU A 197 -3.90 -13.23 -6.23
N TYR A 198 -3.03 -13.39 -5.25
CA TYR A 198 -3.24 -14.18 -4.04
C TYR A 198 -4.07 -13.43 -2.98
N GLN A 199 -3.86 -12.12 -2.85
CA GLN A 199 -4.52 -11.31 -1.82
C GLN A 199 -4.96 -9.94 -2.34
N LEU A 200 -6.22 -9.61 -2.06
CA LEU A 200 -6.88 -8.37 -2.47
C LEU A 200 -7.47 -7.66 -1.25
N LYS A 201 -7.08 -6.39 -1.05
CA LYS A 201 -7.59 -5.53 0.02
C LYS A 201 -8.11 -4.21 -0.56
N LEU A 202 -9.41 -4.01 -0.54
CA LEU A 202 -10.05 -2.82 -1.08
C LEU A 202 -10.76 -2.06 0.04
N ILE A 203 -10.47 -0.77 0.13
CA ILE A 203 -11.03 0.12 1.14
C ILE A 203 -11.62 1.34 0.44
N ARG A 204 -12.92 1.59 0.56
CA ARG A 204 -13.59 2.74 -0.07
C ARG A 204 -13.42 2.78 -1.59
N VAL A 205 -13.38 1.60 -2.21
CA VAL A 205 -13.25 1.43 -3.66
C VAL A 205 -14.62 1.36 -4.31
N ASP A 206 -14.77 2.03 -5.44
CA ASP A 206 -15.98 2.00 -6.26
C ASP A 206 -15.81 1.08 -7.45
N PHE A 207 -16.75 0.16 -7.66
CA PHE A 207 -16.79 -0.70 -8.83
C PHE A 207 -17.71 -0.08 -9.88
N ALA A 208 -17.13 0.62 -10.85
CA ALA A 208 -17.91 1.23 -11.92
C ALA A 208 -18.48 0.16 -12.86
N ASN A 209 -19.63 0.46 -13.49
CA ASN A 209 -20.30 -0.43 -14.44
C ASN A 209 -20.54 -1.85 -13.92
N ASN A 210 -20.79 -1.99 -12.61
CA ASN A 210 -21.04 -3.26 -11.94
C ASN A 210 -19.94 -4.33 -12.20
N CYS A 211 -18.70 -3.89 -12.41
CA CYS A 211 -17.58 -4.78 -12.78
C CYS A 211 -17.07 -5.70 -11.67
N PHE A 212 -17.72 -5.74 -10.50
CA PHE A 212 -17.24 -6.47 -9.33
C PHE A 212 -17.08 -7.97 -9.59
N GLU A 213 -18.10 -8.62 -10.15
CA GLU A 213 -18.10 -10.07 -10.37
C GLU A 213 -17.11 -10.47 -11.47
N SER A 214 -17.05 -9.71 -12.57
CA SER A 214 -16.07 -9.92 -13.64
C SER A 214 -14.64 -9.66 -13.16
N PHE A 215 -14.44 -8.69 -12.28
CA PHE A 215 -13.13 -8.42 -11.67
C PHE A 215 -12.67 -9.55 -10.76
N LEU A 216 -13.55 -10.07 -9.89
CA LEU A 216 -13.20 -11.17 -8.98
C LEU A 216 -12.99 -12.50 -9.72
N SER A 217 -13.82 -12.83 -10.71
CA SER A 217 -13.64 -14.03 -11.53
C SER A 217 -12.33 -14.04 -12.32
N GLY A 218 -11.80 -12.85 -12.67
CA GLY A 218 -10.46 -12.68 -13.22
C GLY A 218 -9.30 -12.96 -12.24
N CYS A 219 -9.57 -13.28 -10.97
CA CYS A 219 -8.56 -13.55 -9.94
C CYS A 219 -8.63 -15.01 -9.43
N PRO A 220 -8.34 -16.03 -10.28
CA PRO A 220 -8.63 -17.44 -9.99
C PRO A 220 -7.83 -18.05 -8.83
N VAL A 221 -6.71 -17.44 -8.43
CA VAL A 221 -5.87 -17.92 -7.32
C VAL A 221 -6.07 -17.18 -6.01
N LEU A 222 -7.06 -16.29 -5.95
CA LEU A 222 -7.30 -15.44 -4.79
C LEU A 222 -7.69 -16.27 -3.56
N GLU A 223 -6.88 -16.17 -2.49
CA GLU A 223 -7.14 -16.86 -1.23
C GLU A 223 -7.66 -15.93 -0.13
N ARG A 224 -7.37 -14.63 -0.24
CA ARG A 224 -7.67 -13.63 0.81
C ARG A 224 -8.32 -12.39 0.21
N LEU A 225 -9.59 -12.18 0.52
CA LEU A 225 -10.38 -11.03 0.07
C LEU A 225 -10.80 -10.17 1.27
N SER A 226 -10.48 -8.88 1.23
CA SER A 226 -10.95 -7.90 2.19
C SER A 226 -11.61 -6.72 1.47
N LEU A 227 -12.89 -6.49 1.70
CA LEU A 227 -13.67 -5.39 1.15
C LEU A 227 -14.17 -4.53 2.31
N ARG A 228 -13.85 -3.23 2.31
CA ARG A 228 -14.29 -2.31 3.36
C ARG A 228 -14.86 -1.05 2.77
N ARG A 229 -16.13 -0.76 3.03
CA ARG A 229 -16.85 0.43 2.53
C ARG A 229 -16.78 0.60 1.00
N CYS A 230 -16.79 -0.51 0.26
CA CYS A 230 -16.86 -0.48 -1.20
C CYS A 230 -18.27 -0.12 -1.68
N SER A 231 -18.37 0.49 -2.87
CA SER A 231 -19.65 0.82 -3.53
C SER A 231 -19.66 0.34 -4.98
N GLY A 232 -20.78 0.55 -5.68
CA GLY A 232 -21.01 -0.01 -7.03
C GLY A 232 -21.38 -1.49 -6.99
N VAL A 233 -21.71 -2.02 -5.81
CA VAL A 233 -22.08 -3.41 -5.56
C VAL A 233 -23.15 -3.44 -4.48
N ARG A 234 -24.32 -3.99 -4.81
CA ARG A 234 -25.45 -4.16 -3.87
C ARG A 234 -25.58 -5.61 -3.40
N HIS A 235 -25.35 -6.54 -4.32
CA HIS A 235 -25.29 -7.97 -4.08
C HIS A 235 -23.85 -8.45 -4.20
N PHE A 236 -23.26 -8.91 -3.09
CA PHE A 236 -21.89 -9.42 -3.09
C PHE A 236 -21.91 -10.90 -3.45
N ASN A 237 -21.87 -11.22 -4.75
CA ASN A 237 -21.67 -12.58 -5.24
C ASN A 237 -20.18 -12.93 -5.18
N ILE A 238 -19.77 -13.58 -4.09
CA ILE A 238 -18.37 -13.95 -3.88
C ILE A 238 -18.11 -15.30 -4.54
N SER A 239 -17.33 -15.28 -5.60
CA SER A 239 -16.85 -16.47 -6.31
C SER A 239 -15.34 -16.64 -6.12
N GLY A 240 -14.90 -17.89 -6.05
CA GLY A 240 -13.47 -18.21 -5.95
C GLY A 240 -13.23 -19.56 -5.29
N SER A 241 -12.84 -20.55 -6.10
CA SER A 241 -12.58 -21.89 -5.59
C SER A 241 -11.39 -21.94 -4.63
N LYS A 242 -10.41 -21.04 -4.72
CA LYS A 242 -9.26 -21.00 -3.78
C LYS A 242 -9.47 -20.07 -2.58
N LEU A 243 -10.59 -19.37 -2.51
CA LEU A 243 -10.82 -18.36 -1.48
C LEU A 243 -10.97 -19.02 -0.10
N LYS A 244 -10.13 -18.63 0.86
CA LYS A 244 -10.11 -19.17 2.23
C LYS A 244 -10.55 -18.14 3.26
N ARG A 245 -10.20 -16.87 3.05
CA ARG A 245 -10.46 -15.78 4.00
C ARG A 245 -11.24 -14.66 3.34
N LEU A 246 -12.40 -14.34 3.91
CA LEU A 246 -13.26 -13.26 3.49
C LEU A 246 -13.49 -12.30 4.65
N HIS A 247 -13.22 -11.02 4.41
CA HIS A 247 -13.58 -9.95 5.33
C HIS A 247 -14.35 -8.87 4.59
N ILE A 248 -15.63 -8.70 4.93
CA ILE A 248 -16.48 -7.67 4.37
C ILE A 248 -16.89 -6.72 5.48
N LYS A 249 -16.66 -5.44 5.26
CA LYS A 249 -17.20 -4.36 6.06
C LYS A 249 -18.07 -3.51 5.16
N ALA A 250 -19.37 -3.82 5.10
CA ALA A 250 -20.28 -3.16 4.21
C ALA A 250 -20.64 -1.75 4.70
N PHE A 251 -20.95 -0.88 3.75
CA PHE A 251 -21.43 0.49 3.95
C PHE A 251 -22.77 0.65 3.21
N ASP A 252 -23.33 1.85 3.19
CA ASP A 252 -24.65 2.18 2.63
C ASP A 252 -24.99 1.41 1.32
N ASN A 253 -26.24 0.97 1.16
CA ASN A 253 -26.80 0.22 0.01
C ASN A 253 -26.37 -1.26 -0.15
N PHE A 254 -25.87 -1.90 0.91
CA PHE A 254 -25.71 -3.36 0.94
C PHE A 254 -27.06 -4.06 1.03
N GLU A 255 -27.37 -4.93 0.07
CA GLU A 255 -28.65 -5.65 0.01
C GLU A 255 -28.48 -7.13 0.37
N SER A 256 -27.53 -7.83 -0.26
CA SER A 256 -27.30 -9.24 0.04
C SER A 256 -25.87 -9.70 -0.27
N ILE A 257 -25.57 -10.94 0.12
CA ILE A 257 -24.30 -11.62 -0.13
C ILE A 257 -24.58 -13.09 -0.48
N SER A 258 -23.89 -13.62 -1.48
CA SER A 258 -23.88 -15.05 -1.82
C SER A 258 -22.46 -15.58 -1.75
N LEU A 259 -22.27 -16.71 -1.08
CA LEU A 259 -20.99 -17.41 -0.94
C LEU A 259 -21.01 -18.81 -1.57
N GLU A 260 -22.07 -19.16 -2.31
CA GLU A 260 -22.27 -20.50 -2.88
C GLU A 260 -21.12 -20.93 -3.79
N ASN A 261 -20.50 -19.96 -4.49
CA ASN A 261 -19.40 -20.18 -5.42
C ASN A 261 -18.00 -20.08 -4.78
N ALA A 262 -17.91 -20.13 -3.44
CA ALA A 262 -16.68 -20.07 -2.67
C ALA A 262 -16.57 -21.21 -1.63
N PRO A 263 -16.56 -22.49 -2.07
CA PRO A 263 -16.70 -23.66 -1.19
C PRO A 263 -15.54 -23.89 -0.22
N ASN A 264 -14.40 -23.22 -0.44
CA ASN A 264 -13.18 -23.39 0.36
C ASN A 264 -12.99 -22.30 1.42
N LEU A 265 -14.01 -21.47 1.67
CA LEU A 265 -13.99 -20.47 2.73
C LEU A 265 -13.89 -21.13 4.10
N THR A 266 -12.87 -20.72 4.87
CA THR A 266 -12.63 -21.19 6.25
C THR A 266 -12.83 -20.07 7.27
N GLU A 267 -12.59 -18.82 6.88
CA GLU A 267 -12.72 -17.65 7.76
C GLU A 267 -13.58 -16.59 7.07
N VAL A 268 -14.75 -16.28 7.64
CA VAL A 268 -15.66 -15.26 7.13
C VAL A 268 -15.95 -14.25 8.24
N THR A 269 -15.72 -12.97 7.95
CA THR A 269 -16.12 -11.87 8.82
C THR A 269 -16.95 -10.89 8.02
N VAL A 270 -18.20 -10.66 8.45
CA VAL A 270 -19.09 -9.66 7.87
C VAL A 270 -19.43 -8.63 8.95
N THR A 271 -19.18 -7.36 8.65
CA THR A 271 -19.50 -6.23 9.52
C THR A 271 -20.40 -5.25 8.77
N LEU A 272 -21.54 -4.88 9.36
CA LEU A 272 -22.49 -3.93 8.79
C LEU A 272 -22.40 -2.62 9.58
N GLU A 273 -21.95 -1.53 8.94
CA GLU A 273 -21.66 -0.26 9.63
C GLU A 273 -22.83 0.71 9.75
N ARG A 274 -23.93 0.51 9.01
CA ARG A 274 -25.22 1.20 9.19
C ARG A 274 -26.33 0.27 8.68
N LEU A 275 -27.34 0.00 9.51
CA LEU A 275 -28.60 -0.54 9.01
C LEU A 275 -29.33 0.61 8.32
N VAL A 276 -29.63 0.48 7.03
CA VAL A 276 -30.66 1.34 6.42
C VAL A 276 -31.94 1.04 7.19
N ILE A 277 -32.51 2.08 7.80
CA ILE A 277 -33.88 2.04 8.32
C ILE A 277 -34.76 1.72 7.10
N GLY A 278 -35.21 0.47 6.97
CA GLY A 278 -35.98 0.00 5.82
C GLY A 278 -35.59 -1.37 5.27
N LEU A 279 -34.40 -1.88 5.57
CA LEU A 279 -34.16 -3.32 5.46
C LEU A 279 -34.76 -3.96 6.70
N GLU A 280 -35.89 -4.67 6.56
CA GLU A 280 -36.35 -5.57 7.60
C GLU A 280 -35.17 -6.49 7.96
N GLY A 281 -34.59 -6.30 9.15
CA GLY A 281 -33.39 -7.03 9.58
C GLY A 281 -33.53 -8.55 9.45
N GLY A 282 -34.76 -9.07 9.36
CA GLY A 282 -35.08 -10.48 9.14
C GLY A 282 -34.58 -11.06 7.81
N LYS A 283 -34.64 -10.33 6.68
CA LYS A 283 -34.27 -10.89 5.36
C LYS A 283 -32.76 -11.17 5.26
N LEU A 284 -31.96 -10.19 5.69
CA LEU A 284 -30.50 -10.27 5.73
C LEU A 284 -30.00 -11.35 6.71
N ILE A 285 -30.65 -11.47 7.87
CA ILE A 285 -30.34 -12.53 8.82
C ILE A 285 -30.70 -13.89 8.22
N SER A 286 -31.84 -14.00 7.52
CA SER A 286 -32.24 -15.27 6.88
C SER A 286 -31.26 -15.71 5.79
N ASP A 287 -30.76 -14.78 4.97
CA ASP A 287 -29.79 -15.06 3.92
C ASP A 287 -28.44 -15.47 4.53
N LEU A 288 -28.00 -14.80 5.60
CA LEU A 288 -26.79 -15.16 6.33
C LEU A 288 -26.90 -16.53 6.98
N VAL A 289 -28.05 -16.88 7.58
CA VAL A 289 -28.28 -18.19 8.22
C VAL A 289 -28.28 -19.32 7.19
N LYS A 290 -28.94 -19.14 6.04
CA LYS A 290 -28.86 -20.10 4.92
C LYS A 290 -27.42 -20.28 4.43
N LEU A 291 -26.65 -19.21 4.43
CA LEU A 291 -25.27 -19.14 3.96
C LEU A 291 -24.26 -19.76 4.94
N VAL A 292 -24.56 -19.83 6.25
CA VAL A 292 -23.79 -20.66 7.19
C VAL A 292 -24.00 -22.15 6.89
N GLY A 293 -25.23 -22.55 6.55
CA GLY A 293 -25.57 -23.94 6.25
C GLY A 293 -24.92 -24.47 4.97
N SER A 294 -24.52 -23.61 4.03
CA SER A 294 -23.98 -24.00 2.73
C SER A 294 -22.44 -24.10 2.67
N LEU A 295 -21.72 -23.75 3.75
CA LEU A 295 -20.25 -23.72 3.77
C LEU A 295 -19.64 -24.82 4.65
N PRO A 296 -19.34 -26.01 4.11
CA PRO A 296 -18.90 -27.16 4.90
C PRO A 296 -17.52 -26.99 5.54
N LYS A 297 -16.69 -26.05 5.05
CA LYS A 297 -15.32 -25.81 5.53
C LYS A 297 -15.19 -24.61 6.46
N LEU A 298 -16.31 -23.94 6.78
CA LEU A 298 -16.31 -22.74 7.59
C LEU A 298 -15.88 -23.06 9.03
N LYS A 299 -14.77 -22.47 9.48
CA LYS A 299 -14.25 -22.62 10.85
C LYS A 299 -14.57 -21.41 11.73
N ILE A 300 -14.56 -20.22 11.13
CA ILE A 300 -14.77 -18.96 11.84
C ILE A 300 -15.81 -18.15 11.08
N LEU A 301 -16.91 -17.84 11.77
CA LEU A 301 -17.89 -16.85 11.34
C LEU A 301 -17.96 -15.73 12.36
N CYS A 302 -17.74 -14.50 11.91
CA CYS A 302 -17.90 -13.32 12.75
C CYS A 302 -18.88 -12.35 12.10
N LEU A 303 -20.04 -12.18 12.73
CA LEU A 303 -21.05 -11.19 12.36
C LEU A 303 -21.02 -10.04 13.35
N LYS A 304 -20.76 -8.83 12.87
CA LYS A 304 -20.74 -7.61 13.70
C LYS A 304 -21.72 -6.58 13.15
N TRP A 305 -22.57 -6.06 14.03
CA TRP A 305 -23.43 -4.92 13.72
C TRP A 305 -22.95 -3.70 14.50
N LYS A 306 -22.91 -2.56 13.82
CA LYS A 306 -22.74 -1.27 14.46
C LYS A 306 -24.08 -0.54 14.42
N VAL A 307 -24.80 -0.54 15.54
CA VAL A 307 -25.97 0.32 15.70
C VAL A 307 -25.44 1.72 15.97
N SER A 308 -25.61 2.64 15.03
CA SER A 308 -25.42 4.06 15.31
C SER A 308 -26.58 4.49 16.20
N ALA A 309 -26.33 4.68 17.50
CA ALA A 309 -27.25 5.39 18.38
C ALA A 309 -27.49 6.78 17.77
N GLY A 310 -28.69 7.01 17.27
CA GLY A 310 -29.11 8.35 16.86
C GLY A 310 -29.22 9.20 18.11
N LEU A 311 -28.39 10.25 18.20
CA LEU A 311 -28.78 11.45 18.95
C LEU A 311 -29.94 12.07 18.16
N TYR A 312 -31.16 11.69 18.52
CA TYR A 312 -32.35 12.46 18.22
C TYR A 312 -32.36 13.62 19.23
N CYS A 313 -32.01 14.82 18.79
CA CYS A 313 -32.51 16.03 19.43
C CYS A 313 -33.82 16.38 18.73
N TYR A 314 -34.90 16.43 19.52
CA TYR A 314 -36.24 16.86 19.11
C TYR A 314 -36.25 18.25 18.51
#